data_AF-A0AAE1GLG3-F1
#
_entry.id   AF-A0AAE1GLG3-F1
#
_cell.length_a   1.000
_cell.length_b   1.000
_cell.length_c   1.000
_cell.angle_alpha   90.00
_cell.angle_beta   90.00
_cell.angle_gamma   90.00
#
_symmetry.space_group_name_H-M   'P 1'
#
loop_
_entity.id
_entity.type
_entity.pdbx_description
1 polymer ?
#
loop_
_entity_poly.entity_id
_entity_poly.type
_entity_poly.pdbx_seq_one_letter_code
_entity_poly.pdbx_strand_id
1 'polypeptide(L)'
;MQRSAGVDYGTDAVGYVQLRRADGICEVVGRITPEHKVSSKPYRVVVKIDETSEKVVDAKCMDCAAAEGYCKHAVAFLGWLQRRSMEKSVTSTTSYWKKARLSNVTVETKTTALETLRPNPRKKTKTEYNASGSFLTAVLENAPEGTTGLIFDHLAFKPHKGEELGIDRLLQDFLKDQIGEPDCDQFLLYCKQKMTDELCDLINKGTVLQAKSPLWHAVRFSRVTASKAYDAAHSSGNINSSLVMSVIGAARLKDTDAMKRGRKLEHSVLNEVLSIYL
;
A
#
# COMPACT_ATOMS: atom_id res chain seq x y z
N MET A 1 -36.41 -9.60 25.47
CA MET A 1 -36.17 -10.60 24.39
C MET A 1 -35.43 -9.88 23.27
N GLN A 2 -34.10 -9.81 23.38
CA GLN A 2 -33.25 -8.98 22.53
C GLN A 2 -32.95 -9.76 21.25
N ARG A 3 -33.26 -9.19 20.08
CA ARG A 3 -33.20 -9.85 18.77
C ARG A 3 -31.76 -10.25 18.44
N SER A 4 -31.44 -11.53 18.62
CA SER A 4 -30.22 -12.19 18.14
C SER A 4 -30.30 -12.43 16.64
N ALA A 5 -30.09 -11.37 15.85
CA ALA A 5 -29.95 -11.47 14.41
C ALA A 5 -29.01 -10.36 13.96
N GLY A 6 -27.71 -10.58 14.11
CA GLY A 6 -26.72 -9.76 13.43
C GLY A 6 -26.93 -9.88 11.93
N VAL A 7 -27.01 -8.74 11.23
CA VAL A 7 -27.29 -8.66 9.77
C VAL A 7 -26.30 -9.52 8.96
N ASP A 8 -25.09 -9.73 9.49
CA ASP A 8 -23.99 -10.44 8.84
C ASP A 8 -23.74 -11.87 9.37
N TYR A 9 -24.56 -12.39 10.30
CA TYR A 9 -24.34 -13.73 10.86
C TYR A 9 -24.31 -14.80 9.75
N GLY A 10 -25.16 -14.68 8.73
CA GLY A 10 -25.20 -15.63 7.62
C GLY A 10 -23.99 -15.59 6.68
N THR A 11 -23.17 -14.53 6.69
CA THR A 11 -21.89 -14.50 5.93
C THR A 11 -20.74 -15.05 6.74
N ASP A 12 -20.66 -14.63 7.99
CA ASP A 12 -19.48 -14.82 8.83
C ASP A 12 -19.51 -16.17 9.56
N ALA A 13 -20.70 -16.77 9.68
CA ALA A 13 -20.85 -18.10 10.27
C ALA A 13 -20.40 -19.22 9.32
N VAL A 14 -20.30 -18.99 8.00
CA VAL A 14 -19.91 -20.04 7.05
C VAL A 14 -18.39 -20.16 6.98
N GLY A 15 -17.86 -21.25 7.53
CA GLY A 15 -16.44 -21.61 7.49
C GLY A 15 -16.08 -22.40 6.24
N TYR A 16 -15.38 -23.52 6.41
CA TYR A 16 -14.92 -24.35 5.29
C TYR A 16 -16.08 -24.91 4.47
N VAL A 17 -15.98 -24.76 3.15
CA VAL A 17 -16.91 -25.30 2.17
C VAL A 17 -16.17 -26.25 1.23
N GLN A 18 -16.73 -27.43 1.04
CA GLN A 18 -16.25 -28.44 0.10
C GLN A 18 -17.32 -28.68 -0.96
N LEU A 19 -16.90 -28.80 -2.21
CA LEU A 19 -17.78 -29.04 -3.35
C LEU A 19 -17.35 -30.32 -4.05
N ARG A 20 -18.33 -31.16 -4.38
CA ARG A 20 -18.15 -32.39 -5.17
C ARG A 20 -19.18 -32.42 -6.28
N ARG A 21 -18.73 -32.61 -7.52
CA ARG A 21 -19.60 -32.79 -8.69
C ARG A 21 -19.54 -34.25 -9.12
N ALA A 22 -20.69 -34.89 -9.27
CA ALA A 22 -20.81 -36.24 -9.81
C ALA A 22 -22.17 -36.39 -10.49
N ASP A 23 -22.18 -36.96 -11.71
CA ASP A 23 -23.40 -37.36 -12.43
C ASP A 23 -24.48 -36.26 -12.56
N GLY A 24 -24.08 -35.02 -12.84
CA GLY A 24 -25.00 -33.88 -12.98
C GLY A 24 -25.52 -33.30 -11.66
N ILE A 25 -25.13 -33.88 -10.52
CA ILE A 25 -25.46 -33.41 -9.18
C ILE A 25 -24.21 -32.78 -8.54
N CYS A 26 -24.38 -31.55 -8.06
CA CYS A 26 -23.40 -30.82 -7.28
C CYS A 26 -23.76 -30.91 -5.79
N GLU A 27 -22.90 -31.58 -5.03
CA GLU A 27 -23.03 -31.68 -3.58
C GLU A 27 -22.06 -30.72 -2.91
N VAL A 28 -22.62 -29.80 -2.12
CA VAL A 28 -21.88 -28.76 -1.42
C VAL A 28 -22.03 -28.95 0.08
N VAL A 29 -20.89 -29.10 0.77
CA VAL A 29 -20.84 -29.31 2.22
C VAL A 29 -20.20 -28.09 2.88
N GLY A 30 -20.93 -27.45 3.79
CA GLY A 30 -20.45 -26.28 4.56
C GLY A 30 -20.35 -26.56 6.05
N ARG A 31 -19.38 -25.91 6.70
CA ARG A 31 -19.29 -25.81 8.18
C ARG A 31 -19.85 -24.48 8.64
N ILE A 32 -20.76 -24.51 9.60
CA ILE A 32 -21.49 -23.32 10.07
C ILE A 32 -21.28 -23.15 11.57
N THR A 33 -20.66 -22.05 11.94
CA THR A 33 -20.35 -21.69 13.32
C THR A 33 -21.64 -21.40 14.10
N PRO A 34 -21.81 -21.91 15.33
CA PRO A 34 -23.00 -21.66 16.15
C PRO A 34 -23.09 -20.21 16.65
N GLU A 35 -24.27 -19.61 16.53
CA GLU A 35 -24.54 -18.22 16.95
C GLU A 35 -24.33 -17.98 18.46
N HIS A 36 -24.90 -18.85 19.29
CA HIS A 36 -24.95 -18.62 20.73
C HIS A 36 -23.62 -18.91 21.43
N LYS A 37 -22.74 -19.70 20.81
CA LYS A 37 -21.45 -20.09 21.38
C LYS A 37 -20.45 -20.43 20.27
N VAL A 38 -19.79 -19.38 19.77
CA VAL A 38 -18.85 -19.39 18.65
C VAL A 38 -17.69 -20.38 18.83
N SER A 39 -17.33 -20.73 20.07
CA SER A 39 -16.29 -21.73 20.38
C SER A 39 -16.76 -23.19 20.29
N SER A 40 -18.05 -23.43 20.03
CA SER A 40 -18.60 -24.78 19.93
C SER A 40 -18.35 -25.41 18.56
N LYS A 41 -18.47 -26.74 18.48
CA LYS A 41 -18.30 -27.48 17.23
C LYS A 41 -19.23 -26.93 16.14
N PRO A 42 -18.72 -26.62 14.93
CA PRO A 42 -19.52 -26.10 13.84
C PRO A 42 -20.44 -27.18 13.25
N TYR A 43 -21.65 -26.76 12.89
CA TYR A 43 -22.66 -27.59 12.24
C TYR A 43 -22.26 -27.91 10.81
N ARG A 44 -22.44 -29.15 10.37
CA ARG A 44 -22.26 -29.57 8.98
C ARG A 44 -23.59 -29.50 8.23
N VAL A 45 -23.63 -28.69 7.17
CA VAL A 45 -24.77 -28.60 6.26
C VAL A 45 -24.38 -29.15 4.90
N VAL A 46 -25.25 -29.97 4.31
CA VAL A 46 -25.09 -30.57 2.99
C VAL A 46 -26.22 -30.08 2.09
N VAL A 47 -25.87 -29.53 0.94
CA VAL A 47 -26.81 -29.06 -0.08
C VAL A 47 -26.55 -29.83 -1.36
N LYS A 48 -27.60 -30.39 -1.96
CA LYS A 48 -27.55 -31.07 -3.26
C LYS A 48 -28.26 -30.21 -4.29
N ILE A 49 -27.57 -29.90 -5.37
CA ILE A 49 -28.03 -29.05 -6.45
C ILE A 49 -27.97 -29.89 -7.74
N ASP A 50 -29.08 -29.96 -8.45
CA ASP A 50 -29.10 -30.50 -9.81
C ASP A 50 -28.67 -29.38 -10.77
N GLU A 51 -27.48 -29.52 -11.35
CA GLU A 51 -26.93 -28.53 -12.28
C GLU A 51 -27.66 -28.56 -13.65
N THR A 52 -28.34 -29.67 -13.98
CA THR A 52 -29.07 -29.81 -15.27
C THR A 52 -30.40 -29.09 -15.22
N SER A 53 -31.11 -29.18 -14.09
CA SER A 53 -32.41 -28.51 -13.90
C SER A 53 -32.32 -27.18 -13.15
N GLU A 54 -31.10 -26.74 -12.79
CA GLU A 54 -30.79 -25.53 -12.03
C GLU A 54 -31.60 -25.41 -10.72
N LYS A 55 -31.82 -26.54 -10.03
CA LYS A 55 -32.66 -26.60 -8.82
C LYS A 55 -31.90 -27.16 -7.63
N VAL A 56 -32.16 -26.56 -6.47
CA VAL A 56 -31.74 -27.14 -5.18
C VAL A 56 -32.66 -28.31 -4.87
N VAL A 57 -32.10 -29.52 -4.87
CA VAL A 57 -32.83 -30.77 -4.62
C VAL A 57 -33.02 -31.00 -3.12
N ASP A 58 -32.00 -30.71 -2.32
CA ASP A 58 -32.03 -30.97 -0.89
C ASP A 58 -31.05 -30.05 -0.13
N ALA A 59 -31.39 -29.71 1.11
CA ALA A 59 -30.54 -28.92 2.01
C ALA A 59 -30.75 -29.37 3.47
N LYS A 60 -29.77 -30.10 4.02
CA LYS A 60 -29.88 -30.74 5.34
C LYS A 60 -28.73 -30.35 6.26
N CYS A 61 -29.05 -30.06 7.51
CA CYS A 61 -28.06 -29.89 8.56
C CYS A 61 -27.93 -31.19 9.35
N MET A 62 -26.72 -31.73 9.45
CA MET A 62 -26.46 -33.05 10.03
C MET A 62 -26.30 -33.04 11.55
N ASP A 63 -26.03 -31.86 12.12
CA ASP A 63 -25.57 -31.73 13.51
C ASP A 63 -26.57 -30.99 14.42
N CYS A 64 -27.74 -30.58 13.92
CA CYS A 64 -28.73 -29.82 14.71
C CYS A 64 -29.96 -30.64 15.07
N ALA A 65 -30.58 -30.34 16.21
CA ALA A 65 -31.82 -31.01 16.66
C ALA A 65 -33.00 -30.85 15.67
N ALA A 66 -32.98 -29.81 14.83
CA ALA A 66 -33.94 -29.57 13.77
C ALA A 66 -33.48 -30.10 12.40
N ALA A 67 -32.66 -31.17 12.37
CA ALA A 67 -32.08 -31.74 11.13
C ALA A 67 -33.14 -32.21 10.11
N GLU A 68 -34.32 -32.63 10.59
CA GLU A 68 -35.43 -33.09 9.76
C GLU A 68 -36.32 -31.95 9.24
N GLY A 69 -36.00 -30.68 9.54
CA GLY A 69 -36.79 -29.52 9.13
C GLY A 69 -35.97 -28.28 8.75
N TYR A 70 -36.65 -27.13 8.63
CA TYR A 70 -36.05 -25.84 8.25
C TYR A 70 -35.22 -25.25 9.39
N CYS A 71 -33.98 -25.71 9.53
CA CYS A 71 -33.06 -25.15 10.51
C CYS A 71 -32.40 -23.85 10.02
N LYS A 72 -32.10 -22.94 10.95
CA LYS A 72 -31.44 -21.66 10.63
C LYS A 72 -30.10 -21.83 9.90
N HIS A 73 -29.40 -22.94 10.15
CA HIS A 73 -28.12 -23.25 9.52
C HIS A 73 -28.27 -23.58 8.02
N ALA A 74 -29.29 -24.37 7.64
CA ALA A 74 -29.54 -24.69 6.25
C ALA A 74 -29.96 -23.45 5.45
N VAL A 75 -30.85 -22.63 6.01
CA VAL A 75 -31.30 -21.37 5.38
C VAL A 75 -30.14 -20.37 5.22
N ALA A 76 -29.31 -20.21 6.25
CA ALA A 76 -28.14 -19.34 6.18
C ALA A 76 -27.16 -19.81 5.10
N PHE A 77 -26.93 -21.11 4.97
CA PHE A 77 -26.03 -21.67 3.97
C PHE A 77 -26.56 -21.52 2.54
N LEU A 78 -27.86 -21.74 2.32
CA LEU A 78 -28.48 -21.50 1.02
C LEU A 78 -28.39 -20.02 0.61
N GLY A 79 -28.68 -19.10 1.54
CA GLY A 79 -28.54 -17.66 1.30
C GLY A 79 -27.08 -17.24 1.04
N TRP A 80 -26.11 -17.95 1.61
CA TRP A 80 -24.69 -17.76 1.30
C TRP A 80 -24.35 -18.27 -0.11
N LEU A 81 -24.79 -19.48 -0.47
CA LEU A 81 -24.54 -20.05 -1.80
C LEU A 81 -25.12 -19.18 -2.92
N GLN A 82 -26.35 -18.69 -2.75
CA GLN A 82 -26.98 -17.79 -3.72
C GLN A 82 -26.20 -16.49 -3.90
N ARG A 83 -25.66 -15.92 -2.82
CA ARG A 83 -24.84 -14.70 -2.93
C ARG A 83 -23.52 -14.98 -3.64
N ARG A 84 -22.88 -16.11 -3.35
CA ARG A 84 -21.64 -16.54 -4.03
C ARG A 84 -21.85 -16.83 -5.51
N SER A 85 -22.98 -17.39 -5.91
CA SER A 85 -23.28 -17.62 -7.34
C SER A 85 -23.53 -16.31 -8.10
N MET A 86 -23.99 -15.27 -7.41
CA MET A 86 -24.19 -13.93 -7.96
C MET A 86 -22.92 -13.04 -7.92
N GLU A 87 -21.82 -13.51 -7.31
CA GLU A 87 -20.55 -12.77 -7.31
C GLU A 87 -19.98 -12.73 -8.73
N LYS A 88 -19.71 -11.51 -9.21
CA LYS A 88 -19.11 -11.28 -10.53
C LYS A 88 -17.75 -11.97 -10.66
N SER A 89 -17.47 -12.59 -11.81
CA SER A 89 -16.20 -13.26 -12.06
C SER A 89 -15.01 -12.29 -11.96
N VAL A 90 -13.86 -12.78 -11.49
CA VAL A 90 -12.63 -11.98 -11.30
C VAL A 90 -12.13 -11.32 -12.60
N THR A 91 -12.56 -11.79 -13.77
CA THR A 91 -12.27 -11.20 -15.09
C THR A 91 -13.23 -10.08 -15.50
N SER A 92 -14.37 -9.91 -14.82
CA SER A 92 -15.33 -8.83 -15.08
C SER A 92 -15.19 -7.62 -14.14
N THR A 93 -14.14 -7.63 -13.29
CA THR A 93 -13.91 -6.59 -12.28
C THR A 93 -13.06 -5.48 -12.90
N THR A 94 -13.68 -4.35 -13.26
CA THR A 94 -13.02 -3.20 -13.92
C THR A 94 -12.03 -2.42 -13.04
N SER A 95 -11.91 -2.73 -11.74
CA SER A 95 -10.85 -2.19 -10.88
C SER A 95 -10.76 -2.93 -9.52
N TYR A 96 -9.55 -3.29 -9.10
CA TYR A 96 -9.23 -3.84 -7.77
C TYR A 96 -8.98 -2.76 -6.70
N TRP A 97 -8.96 -1.48 -7.08
CA TRP A 97 -8.75 -0.37 -6.15
C TRP A 97 -10.05 -0.01 -5.42
N LYS A 98 -10.53 -0.93 -4.59
CA LYS A 98 -11.43 -0.56 -3.49
C LYS A 98 -10.58 -0.01 -2.36
N LYS A 99 -11.07 1.05 -1.69
CA LYS A 99 -10.47 1.56 -0.45
C LYS A 99 -10.15 0.39 0.50
N ALA A 100 -9.00 0.44 1.16
CA ALA A 100 -8.58 -0.58 2.11
C ALA A 100 -9.71 -0.85 3.12
N ARG A 101 -10.02 -2.12 3.42
CA ARG A 101 -11.11 -2.51 4.35
C ARG A 101 -11.00 -1.84 5.73
N LEU A 102 -9.80 -1.37 6.11
CA LEU A 102 -9.53 -0.64 7.34
C LEU A 102 -10.02 0.83 7.33
N SER A 103 -10.38 1.41 6.18
CA SER A 103 -10.94 2.77 6.13
C SER A 103 -12.31 2.89 6.80
N ASN A 104 -12.96 1.76 7.10
CA ASN A 104 -14.25 1.70 7.81
C ASN A 104 -14.08 1.32 9.29
N VAL A 105 -12.86 1.13 9.79
CA VAL A 105 -12.59 0.75 11.20
C VAL A 105 -12.60 1.97 12.14
N THR A 106 -12.79 3.18 11.61
CA THR A 106 -12.84 4.43 12.38
C THR A 106 -14.22 4.83 12.90
N VAL A 107 -15.22 3.94 12.88
CA VAL A 107 -16.44 4.14 13.69
C VAL A 107 -16.54 3.00 14.68
N GLU A 108 -16.21 3.32 15.93
CA GLU A 108 -16.18 2.49 17.15
C GLU A 108 -14.97 1.56 17.36
N THR A 109 -13.77 2.12 17.42
CA THR A 109 -12.72 1.52 18.26
C THR A 109 -12.91 1.99 19.70
N LYS A 110 -13.34 1.07 20.59
CA LYS A 110 -12.96 1.14 22.01
C LYS A 110 -11.43 1.18 22.03
N THR A 111 -10.86 2.35 22.28
CA THR A 111 -9.43 2.55 22.42
C THR A 111 -8.95 1.65 23.56
N THR A 112 -8.24 0.58 23.20
CA THR A 112 -7.58 -0.27 24.19
C THR A 112 -6.35 0.50 24.62
N ALA A 113 -6.37 1.08 25.82
CA ALA A 113 -5.26 1.84 26.34
C ALA A 113 -3.99 0.97 26.34
N LEU A 114 -2.87 1.52 25.85
CA LEU A 114 -1.57 0.83 25.72
C LEU A 114 -1.11 0.17 27.04
N GLU A 115 -1.63 0.64 28.17
CA GLU A 115 -1.42 0.09 29.51
C GLU A 115 -1.90 -1.36 29.66
N THR A 116 -2.96 -1.75 28.95
CA THR A 116 -3.52 -3.12 28.99
C THR A 116 -2.70 -4.16 28.22
N LEU A 117 -1.75 -3.72 27.39
CA LEU A 117 -0.88 -4.60 26.59
C LEU A 117 0.47 -4.90 27.28
N ARG A 118 0.70 -4.42 28.51
CA ARG A 118 1.94 -4.71 29.26
C ARG A 118 1.80 -5.98 30.10
N PRO A 119 2.63 -7.02 29.88
CA PRO A 119 2.57 -8.26 30.67
C PRO A 119 3.11 -8.12 32.10
N ASN A 120 3.80 -7.01 32.43
CA ASN A 120 4.32 -6.77 33.78
C ASN A 120 4.70 -5.28 33.94
N PRO A 121 4.29 -4.58 35.00
CA PRO A 121 4.73 -3.21 35.24
C PRO A 121 6.22 -3.21 35.64
N ARG A 122 7.13 -2.97 34.68
CA ARG A 122 8.49 -2.54 35.01
C ARG A 122 8.39 -1.26 35.86
N LYS A 123 9.08 -1.24 37.00
CA LYS A 123 9.23 -0.05 37.86
C LYS A 123 9.57 1.14 36.94
N LYS A 124 8.74 2.20 36.97
CA LYS A 124 8.98 3.41 36.21
C LYS A 124 10.31 4.02 36.67
N THR A 125 11.39 3.75 35.95
CA THR A 125 12.58 4.60 36.03
C THR A 125 12.12 5.97 35.53
N LYS A 126 12.17 7.00 36.38
CA LYS A 126 11.90 8.37 35.97
C LYS A 126 13.00 8.78 34.98
N THR A 127 12.80 8.52 33.69
CA THR A 127 13.41 9.36 32.67
C THR A 127 12.58 10.62 32.62
N GLU A 128 13.16 11.72 33.08
CA GLU A 128 12.58 13.06 32.95
C GLU A 128 12.34 13.28 31.46
N TYR A 129 11.06 13.29 31.06
CA TYR A 129 10.69 13.55 29.68
C TYR A 129 10.46 15.05 29.56
N ASN A 130 11.34 15.69 28.79
CA ASN A 130 11.31 17.12 28.55
C ASN A 130 10.08 17.40 27.68
N ALA A 131 9.03 17.98 28.26
CA ALA A 131 7.74 18.21 27.61
C ALA A 131 7.78 19.27 26.47
N SER A 132 8.95 19.69 26.03
CA SER A 132 9.15 20.68 24.96
C SER A 132 9.34 20.07 23.57
N GLY A 133 9.55 18.75 23.44
CA GLY A 133 9.80 18.08 22.16
C GLY A 133 8.65 17.19 21.69
N SER A 134 8.37 17.22 20.37
CA SER A 134 7.46 16.25 19.73
C SER A 134 7.97 14.82 19.98
N PHE A 135 7.07 13.82 20.02
CA PHE A 135 7.43 12.39 20.16
C PHE A 135 8.59 11.98 19.25
N LEU A 136 8.62 12.51 18.02
CA LEU A 136 9.66 12.23 17.05
C LEU A 136 11.02 12.77 17.49
N THR A 137 11.08 13.96 18.08
CA THR A 137 12.32 14.56 18.60
C THR A 137 12.93 13.69 19.70
N ALA A 138 12.11 13.22 20.64
CA ALA A 138 12.59 12.34 21.70
C ALA A 138 13.02 10.97 21.18
N VAL A 139 12.35 10.43 20.15
CA VAL A 139 12.76 9.20 19.47
C VAL A 139 14.12 9.38 18.79
N LEU A 140 14.39 10.52 18.17
CA LEU A 140 15.68 10.82 17.55
C LEU A 140 16.82 10.95 18.58
N GLU A 141 16.57 11.66 19.68
CA GLU A 141 17.57 11.91 20.74
C GLU A 141 17.94 10.65 21.54
N ASN A 142 16.99 9.72 21.70
CA ASN A 142 17.18 8.52 22.51
C ASN A 142 17.44 7.25 21.69
N ALA A 143 17.59 7.36 20.37
CA ALA A 143 17.88 6.21 19.53
C ALA A 143 19.33 5.74 19.69
N PRO A 144 19.56 4.41 19.86
CA PRO A 144 20.90 3.85 19.78
C PRO A 144 21.59 4.19 18.46
N GLU A 145 22.90 4.41 18.49
CA GLU A 145 23.70 4.55 17.26
C GLU A 145 23.51 3.33 16.35
N GLY A 146 23.25 3.57 15.07
CA GLY A 146 22.98 2.52 14.08
C GLY A 146 21.53 2.05 14.02
N THR A 147 20.60 2.71 14.71
CA THR A 147 19.16 2.44 14.53
C THR A 147 18.72 2.85 13.12
N THR A 148 18.30 1.87 12.31
CA THR A 148 17.82 2.07 10.95
C THR A 148 16.30 1.91 10.88
N GLY A 149 15.62 2.74 10.09
CA GLY A 149 14.19 2.58 9.82
C GLY A 149 13.63 3.81 9.14
N LEU A 150 12.55 3.66 8.36
CA LEU A 150 11.99 4.72 7.50
C LEU A 150 11.81 6.06 8.22
N ILE A 151 11.36 6.06 9.48
CA ILE A 151 11.19 7.29 10.27
C ILE A 151 12.54 7.97 10.56
N PHE A 152 13.57 7.20 10.91
CA PHE A 152 14.93 7.71 11.10
C PHE A 152 15.57 8.13 9.78
N ASP A 153 15.37 7.36 8.71
CA ASP A 153 15.86 7.67 7.37
C ASP A 153 15.19 8.91 6.77
N HIS A 154 14.00 9.29 7.24
CA HIS A 154 13.34 10.54 6.84
C HIS A 154 13.67 11.72 7.76
N LEU A 155 13.85 11.49 9.07
CA LEU A 155 13.99 12.58 10.05
C LEU A 155 15.43 12.85 10.53
N ALA A 156 16.29 11.84 10.55
CA ALA A 156 17.70 11.94 10.98
C ALA A 156 18.70 11.79 9.83
N PHE A 157 18.22 11.62 8.59
CA PHE A 157 19.10 11.49 7.44
C PHE A 157 19.88 12.76 7.19
N LYS A 158 21.19 12.66 7.39
CA LYS A 158 22.15 13.67 6.97
C LYS A 158 22.51 13.39 5.51
N PRO A 159 22.16 14.27 4.57
CA PRO A 159 22.51 14.07 3.17
C PRO A 159 24.03 13.91 3.00
N HIS A 160 24.42 13.02 2.10
CA HIS A 160 25.80 13.00 1.66
C HIS A 160 26.10 14.26 0.85
N LYS A 161 27.38 14.65 0.79
CA LYS A 161 27.82 15.87 0.11
C LYS A 161 27.29 15.89 -1.34
N GLY A 162 26.47 16.88 -1.67
CA GLY A 162 25.82 17.05 -2.98
C GLY A 162 24.35 16.60 -3.05
N GLU A 163 23.89 15.71 -2.17
CA GLU A 163 22.45 15.36 -2.08
C GLU A 163 21.60 16.50 -1.52
N GLU A 164 22.24 17.45 -0.83
CA GLU A 164 21.66 18.69 -0.32
C GLU A 164 21.00 19.54 -1.43
N LEU A 165 21.45 19.40 -2.68
CA LEU A 165 20.86 20.10 -3.83
C LEU A 165 19.74 19.30 -4.53
N GLY A 166 19.29 18.19 -3.93
CA GLY A 166 18.06 17.51 -4.32
C GLY A 166 16.85 18.44 -4.16
N ILE A 167 15.92 18.40 -5.12
CA ILE A 167 14.74 19.30 -5.08
C ILE A 167 13.87 19.02 -3.86
N ASP A 168 13.75 17.75 -3.45
CA ASP A 168 13.05 17.35 -2.24
C ASP A 168 13.66 17.95 -0.97
N ARG A 169 15.00 18.06 -0.92
CA ARG A 169 15.73 18.61 0.23
C ARG A 169 15.66 20.13 0.29
N LEU A 170 15.92 20.77 -0.84
CA LEU A 170 15.76 22.22 -0.97
C LEU A 170 14.34 22.66 -0.63
N LEU A 171 13.33 21.89 -1.05
CA LEU A 171 11.94 22.18 -0.71
C LEU A 171 11.67 22.00 0.79
N GLN A 172 12.14 20.91 1.40
CA GLN A 172 12.00 20.71 2.85
C GLN A 172 12.66 21.85 3.65
N ASP A 173 13.87 22.25 3.27
CA ASP A 173 14.60 23.31 3.96
C ASP A 173 13.96 24.69 3.73
N PHE A 174 13.50 24.99 2.52
CA PHE A 174 12.74 26.21 2.23
C PHE A 174 11.46 26.30 3.08
N LEU A 175 10.75 25.19 3.26
CA LEU A 175 9.51 25.14 4.03
C LEU A 175 9.72 25.23 5.55
N LYS A 176 10.90 24.88 6.07
CA LYS A 176 11.19 25.01 7.52
C LYS A 176 11.27 26.47 7.95
N ASP A 177 11.85 27.32 7.12
CA ASP A 177 12.15 28.71 7.44
C ASP A 177 11.08 29.69 6.90
N GLN A 178 10.08 29.18 6.16
CA GLN A 178 8.99 29.96 5.57
C GLN A 178 7.93 30.34 6.63
N ILE A 179 7.62 31.64 6.70
CA ILE A 179 6.49 32.17 7.46
C ILE A 179 5.45 32.65 6.44
N GLY A 180 4.42 31.84 6.17
CA GLY A 180 3.35 32.19 5.24
C GLY A 180 3.02 31.07 4.24
N GLU A 181 2.21 31.40 3.24
CA GLU A 181 1.94 30.48 2.12
C GLU A 181 3.17 30.40 1.20
N PRO A 182 3.63 29.19 0.84
CA PRO A 182 4.81 29.02 0.03
C PRO A 182 4.56 29.49 -1.42
N ASP A 183 5.42 30.39 -1.89
CA ASP A 183 5.39 30.93 -3.25
C ASP A 183 6.45 30.27 -4.15
N CYS A 184 6.08 30.02 -5.41
CA CYS A 184 6.91 29.36 -6.39
C CYS A 184 8.13 30.21 -6.79
N ASP A 185 7.97 31.52 -6.97
CA ASP A 185 9.06 32.41 -7.39
C ASP A 185 10.09 32.57 -6.27
N GLN A 186 9.62 32.68 -5.03
CA GLN A 186 10.47 32.66 -3.84
C GLN A 186 11.28 31.36 -3.73
N PHE A 187 10.66 30.21 -4.01
CA PHE A 187 11.36 28.93 -4.01
C PHE A 187 12.44 28.85 -5.10
N LEU A 188 12.15 29.35 -6.31
CA LEU A 188 13.14 29.40 -7.39
C LEU A 188 14.32 30.31 -7.04
N LEU A 189 14.06 31.45 -6.39
CA LEU A 189 15.12 32.35 -5.92
C LEU A 189 15.98 31.68 -4.84
N TYR A 190 15.35 30.97 -3.90
CA TYR A 190 16.05 30.18 -2.89
C TYR A 190 16.96 29.12 -3.52
N CYS A 191 16.45 28.36 -4.50
CA CYS A 191 17.24 27.38 -5.23
C CYS A 191 18.45 28.02 -5.92
N LYS A 192 18.27 29.19 -6.57
CA LYS A 192 19.35 29.91 -7.23
C LYS A 192 20.45 30.35 -6.27
N GLN A 193 20.10 30.72 -5.04
CA GLN A 193 21.07 31.09 -4.01
C GLN A 193 21.87 29.88 -3.49
N LYS A 194 21.24 28.70 -3.41
CA LYS A 194 21.86 27.47 -2.90
C LYS A 194 22.67 26.71 -3.94
N MET A 195 22.25 26.72 -5.21
CA MET A 195 22.91 26.00 -6.32
C MET A 195 24.04 26.83 -6.92
N THR A 196 25.17 26.94 -6.23
CA THR A 196 26.37 27.62 -6.75
C THR A 196 27.04 26.78 -7.85
N ASP A 197 27.78 27.43 -8.76
CA ASP A 197 28.49 26.76 -9.86
C ASP A 197 29.47 25.69 -9.34
N GLU A 198 30.18 25.97 -8.24
CA GLU A 198 31.11 25.03 -7.61
C GLU A 198 30.42 23.74 -7.13
N LEU A 199 29.22 23.86 -6.55
CA LEU A 199 28.44 22.71 -6.10
C LEU A 199 27.84 21.95 -7.27
N CYS A 200 27.38 22.66 -8.31
CA CYS A 200 26.92 22.06 -9.55
C CYS A 200 28.02 21.23 -10.23
N ASP A 201 29.25 21.76 -10.28
CA ASP A 201 30.42 21.06 -10.81
C ASP A 201 30.80 19.83 -9.98
N LEU A 202 30.69 19.92 -8.65
CA LEU A 202 30.91 18.78 -7.76
C LEU A 202 29.91 17.66 -8.02
N ILE A 203 28.61 17.99 -8.16
CA ILE A 203 27.56 17.02 -8.48
C ILE A 203 27.79 16.43 -9.86
N ASN A 204 28.16 17.25 -10.85
CA ASN A 204 28.47 16.77 -12.20
C ASN A 204 29.57 15.69 -12.16
N LYS A 205 30.68 15.98 -11.46
CA LYS A 205 31.78 15.01 -11.25
C LYS A 205 31.34 13.75 -10.47
N GLY A 206 30.49 13.92 -9.45
CA GLY A 206 29.98 12.81 -8.63
C GLY A 206 28.94 11.92 -9.32
N THR A 207 28.40 12.37 -10.46
CA THR A 207 27.31 11.70 -11.17
C THR A 207 27.68 11.19 -12.57
N VAL A 208 28.97 11.21 -12.91
CA VAL A 208 29.52 10.70 -14.19
C VAL A 208 29.11 9.25 -14.48
N LEU A 209 29.00 8.41 -13.44
CA LEU A 209 28.58 7.00 -13.58
C LEU A 209 27.06 6.82 -13.79
N GLN A 210 26.31 7.92 -13.91
CA GLN A 210 24.89 7.97 -14.22
C GLN A 210 24.07 7.02 -13.33
N ALA A 211 23.30 6.10 -13.93
CA ALA A 211 22.41 5.18 -13.24
C ALA A 211 23.11 4.23 -12.24
N LYS A 212 24.44 4.11 -12.27
CA LYS A 212 25.22 3.36 -11.27
C LYS A 212 25.57 4.18 -10.02
N SER A 213 25.40 5.50 -10.06
CA SER A 213 25.67 6.41 -8.94
C SER A 213 24.41 6.60 -8.09
N PRO A 214 24.43 6.30 -6.78
CA PRO A 214 23.33 6.62 -5.87
C PRO A 214 23.01 8.12 -5.85
N LEU A 215 24.05 8.96 -5.87
CA LEU A 215 23.93 10.41 -5.92
C LEU A 215 23.16 10.88 -7.16
N TRP A 216 23.35 10.24 -8.32
CA TRP A 216 22.62 10.57 -9.55
C TRP A 216 21.12 10.31 -9.41
N HIS A 217 20.72 9.26 -8.69
CA HIS A 217 19.31 9.00 -8.39
C HIS A 217 18.75 10.01 -7.40
N ALA A 218 19.51 10.33 -6.34
CA ALA A 218 19.11 11.29 -5.31
C ALA A 218 18.83 12.68 -5.90
N VAL A 219 19.75 13.24 -6.70
CA VAL A 219 19.59 14.61 -7.25
C VAL A 219 18.53 14.71 -8.36
N ARG A 220 18.15 13.58 -8.98
CA ARG A 220 17.09 13.51 -10.00
C ARG A 220 15.70 13.26 -9.40
N PHE A 221 15.63 12.77 -8.17
CA PHE A 221 14.37 12.59 -7.48
C PHE A 221 13.62 13.92 -7.35
N SER A 222 12.33 13.93 -7.66
CA SER A 222 11.49 15.14 -7.67
C SER A 222 11.92 16.26 -8.63
N ARG A 223 12.88 15.99 -9.55
CA ARG A 223 13.37 16.96 -10.54
C ARG A 223 12.82 16.65 -11.93
N VAL A 224 12.34 17.66 -12.64
CA VAL A 224 12.01 17.53 -14.07
C VAL A 224 13.31 17.39 -14.87
N THR A 225 13.55 16.19 -15.40
CA THR A 225 14.75 15.90 -16.22
C THR A 225 14.51 16.21 -17.70
N ALA A 226 15.58 16.36 -18.48
CA ALA A 226 15.48 16.63 -19.92
C ALA A 226 14.56 15.65 -20.67
N SER A 227 14.63 14.35 -20.38
CA SER A 227 13.76 13.33 -20.98
C SER A 227 12.28 13.43 -20.59
N LYS A 228 11.94 14.35 -19.68
CA LYS A 228 10.58 14.65 -19.21
C LYS A 228 10.14 16.08 -19.52
N ALA A 229 11.00 16.90 -20.14
CA ALA A 229 10.70 18.30 -20.42
C ALA A 229 9.50 18.47 -21.38
N TYR A 230 9.40 17.62 -22.41
CA TYR A 230 8.26 17.63 -23.33
C TYR A 230 6.95 17.28 -22.60
N ASP A 231 6.95 16.19 -21.82
CA ASP A 231 5.81 15.77 -21.01
C ASP A 231 5.39 16.89 -20.03
N ALA A 232 6.35 17.57 -19.40
CA ALA A 232 6.11 18.67 -18.48
C ALA A 232 5.43 19.87 -19.16
N ALA A 233 5.92 20.28 -20.32
CA ALA A 233 5.37 21.41 -21.07
C ALA A 233 3.92 21.17 -21.55
N HIS A 234 3.52 19.91 -21.72
CA HIS A 234 2.18 19.54 -22.23
C HIS A 234 1.28 18.94 -21.14
N SER A 235 1.72 18.94 -19.88
CA SER A 235 0.93 18.39 -18.77
C SER A 235 -0.18 19.35 -18.33
N SER A 236 -1.35 18.80 -17.99
CA SER A 236 -2.52 19.58 -17.59
C SER A 236 -2.50 20.02 -16.11
N GLY A 237 -1.33 20.02 -15.45
CA GLY A 237 -1.19 20.42 -14.04
C GLY A 237 -1.88 19.50 -13.01
N ASN A 238 -2.38 18.33 -13.40
CA ASN A 238 -3.05 17.41 -12.47
C ASN A 238 -2.02 16.72 -11.56
N ILE A 239 -2.23 16.81 -10.24
CA ILE A 239 -1.34 16.23 -9.22
C ILE A 239 -1.22 14.70 -9.30
N ASN A 240 -2.24 14.03 -9.84
CA ASN A 240 -2.25 12.58 -10.05
C ASN A 240 -1.85 12.19 -11.47
N SER A 241 -1.24 13.10 -12.24
CA SER A 241 -0.80 12.80 -13.60
C SER A 241 0.35 11.79 -13.62
N SER A 242 0.45 11.03 -14.72
CA SER A 242 1.54 10.07 -14.95
C SER A 242 2.92 10.73 -14.88
N LEU A 243 3.03 12.01 -15.26
CA LEU A 243 4.24 12.80 -15.16
C LEU A 243 4.65 12.99 -13.70
N VAL A 244 3.75 13.52 -12.86
CA VAL A 244 4.04 13.80 -11.44
C VAL A 244 4.45 12.49 -10.76
N MET A 245 3.68 11.42 -10.96
CA MET A 245 4.00 10.10 -10.41
C MET A 245 5.35 9.56 -10.89
N SER A 246 5.73 9.83 -12.14
CA SER A 246 7.05 9.44 -12.67
C SER A 246 8.19 10.28 -12.08
N VAL A 247 7.99 11.57 -11.84
CA VAL A 247 9.02 12.49 -11.32
C VAL A 247 9.30 12.23 -9.83
N ILE A 248 8.27 11.93 -9.04
CA ILE A 248 8.40 11.57 -7.61
C ILE A 248 8.76 10.08 -7.41
N GLY A 249 9.07 9.34 -8.47
CA GLY A 249 9.47 7.93 -8.39
C GLY A 249 8.36 6.94 -8.00
N ALA A 250 7.09 7.38 -7.91
CA ALA A 250 5.94 6.53 -7.61
C ALA A 250 5.56 5.61 -8.78
N ALA A 251 5.91 5.97 -10.02
CA ALA A 251 5.73 5.16 -11.21
C ALA A 251 7.08 4.81 -11.84
N ARG A 252 7.36 3.51 -12.01
CA ARG A 252 8.54 3.05 -12.74
C ARG A 252 8.25 3.05 -14.24
N LEU A 253 9.17 3.61 -15.02
CA LEU A 253 9.11 3.48 -16.47
C LEU A 253 9.39 2.02 -16.85
N LYS A 254 8.49 1.41 -17.62
CA LYS A 254 8.70 0.05 -18.13
C LYS A 254 9.79 0.09 -19.20
N ASP A 255 10.79 -0.75 -19.03
CA ASP A 255 11.91 -0.84 -19.98
C ASP A 255 11.43 -1.44 -21.30
N THR A 256 11.51 -0.66 -22.38
CA THR A 256 11.09 -1.08 -23.73
C THR A 256 12.24 -1.71 -24.50
N ASP A 257 11.94 -2.46 -25.55
CA ASP A 257 12.98 -3.08 -26.37
C ASP A 257 13.85 -2.04 -27.10
N ALA A 258 13.27 -0.88 -27.43
CA ALA A 258 14.02 0.26 -27.95
C ALA A 258 15.03 0.80 -26.92
N MET A 259 14.65 0.91 -25.65
CA MET A 259 15.55 1.35 -24.58
C MET A 259 16.69 0.36 -24.33
N LYS A 260 16.38 -0.95 -24.32
CA LYS A 260 17.40 -2.01 -24.19
C LYS A 260 18.39 -1.98 -25.35
N ARG A 261 17.88 -1.85 -26.58
CA ARG A 261 18.71 -1.73 -27.79
C ARG A 261 19.59 -0.48 -27.72
N GLY A 262 19.03 0.66 -27.28
CA GLY A 262 19.77 1.91 -27.09
C GLY A 262 20.98 1.73 -26.18
N ARG A 263 20.77 1.19 -24.96
CA ARG A 263 21.88 0.94 -24.02
C ARG A 263 22.92 -0.05 -24.55
N LYS A 264 22.51 -1.04 -25.35
CA LYS A 264 23.44 -2.00 -25.96
C LYS A 264 24.33 -1.34 -27.03
N LEU A 265 23.77 -0.41 -27.80
CA LEU A 265 24.46 0.23 -28.92
C LEU A 265 25.21 1.52 -28.54
N GLU A 266 24.88 2.12 -27.39
CA GLU A 266 25.42 3.41 -26.95
C GLU A 266 26.94 3.48 -27.04
N HIS A 267 27.65 2.48 -26.52
CA HIS A 267 29.12 2.46 -26.57
C HIS A 267 29.66 2.37 -28.01
N SER A 268 29.01 1.59 -28.88
CA SER A 268 29.45 1.45 -30.28
C SER A 268 29.21 2.74 -31.05
N VAL A 269 28.08 3.41 -30.82
CA VAL A 269 27.76 4.71 -31.44
C VAL A 269 28.73 5.79 -30.95
N LEU A 270 29.05 5.84 -29.65
CA LEU A 270 30.02 6.80 -29.12
C LEU A 270 31.39 6.62 -29.76
N ASN A 271 31.87 5.39 -29.92
CA ASN A 271 33.15 5.12 -30.59
C ASN A 271 33.15 5.61 -32.04
N GLU A 272 32.06 5.34 -32.78
CA GLU A 272 31.93 5.78 -34.18
C GLU A 272 31.95 7.31 -34.28
N VAL A 273 31.16 8.00 -33.44
CA VAL A 273 31.13 9.46 -33.39
C VAL A 273 32.51 10.01 -33.04
N LEU A 274 33.19 9.46 -32.03
CA LEU A 274 34.54 9.89 -31.69
C LEU A 274 35.51 9.70 -32.85
N SER A 275 35.40 8.61 -33.62
CA SER A 275 36.26 8.35 -34.78
C SER A 275 36.03 9.31 -35.97
N ILE A 276 34.84 9.93 -36.04
CA ILE A 276 34.49 10.89 -37.10
C ILE A 276 34.95 12.31 -36.73
N TYR A 277 34.93 12.65 -35.44
CA TYR A 277 35.11 14.03 -34.96
C TYR A 277 36.43 14.27 -34.22
N LEU A 278 37.25 13.24 -33.96
CA LEU A 278 38.62 13.33 -33.42
C LEU A 278 39.62 12.71 -34.38
#